data_AF-A3ZMY0-F1
#
_entry.id   AF-A3ZMY0-F1
#
_cell.length_a   1.000
_cell.length_b   1.000
_cell.length_c   1.000
_cell.angle_alpha   90.00
_cell.angle_beta   90.00
_cell.angle_gamma   90.00
#
_symmetry.space_group_name_H-M   'P 1'
#
loop_
_entity.id
_entity.type
_entity.pdbx_description
1 polymer ?
#
loop_
_entity_poly.entity_id
_entity_poly.type
_entity_poly.pdbx_seq_one_letter_code
_entity_poly.pdbx_strand_id
1 'polypeptide(L)'
;MNPTRQQSPRGSTLRFVYNLFTDLFFGPNFRWKDNLLQGIIVAAFLAMGAVYGLLIAEDPYQGILVGSLIGIVSGGLGSGFSLMIFRGLRHLLGRHD
;
A
#
# COMPACT_ATOMS: atom_id res chain seq x y z
N MET A 1 12.48 25.76 40.60
CA MET A 1 11.87 24.43 40.39
C MET A 1 10.89 24.52 39.23
N ASN A 2 11.21 23.89 38.10
CA ASN A 2 10.37 23.89 36.91
C ASN A 2 9.36 22.73 37.05
N PRO A 3 8.03 22.97 37.03
CA PRO A 3 7.07 21.89 37.22
C PRO A 3 7.12 20.95 36.02
N THR A 4 7.45 19.69 36.29
CA THR A 4 7.35 18.57 35.36
C THR A 4 5.91 18.50 34.84
N ARG A 5 5.72 18.75 33.53
CA ARG A 5 4.44 18.55 32.84
C ARG A 5 4.08 17.07 32.93
N GLN A 6 3.27 16.70 33.92
CA GLN A 6 2.62 15.39 33.99
C GLN A 6 1.75 15.23 32.75
N GLN A 7 2.21 14.42 31.78
CA GLN A 7 1.39 13.98 30.66
C GLN A 7 0.35 12.97 31.19
N SER A 8 -0.88 13.43 31.41
CA SER A 8 -1.99 12.60 31.86
C SER A 8 -2.29 11.46 30.86
N PRO A 9 -2.32 10.18 31.29
CA PRO A 9 -2.48 9.02 30.39
C PRO A 9 -3.88 8.91 29.74
N ARG A 10 -4.87 9.70 30.16
CA ARG A 10 -6.22 9.70 29.57
C ARG A 10 -6.31 10.36 28.20
N GLY A 11 -5.33 11.20 27.84
CA GLY A 11 -5.30 11.89 26.55
C GLY A 11 -4.77 11.06 25.38
N SER A 12 -4.15 9.90 25.63
CA SER A 12 -3.57 9.03 24.60
C SER A 12 -4.58 8.01 24.06
N THR A 13 -5.38 7.38 24.93
CA THR A 13 -6.41 6.41 24.51
C THR A 13 -7.49 7.07 23.65
N LEU A 14 -7.98 8.25 24.05
CA LEU A 14 -9.02 8.96 23.29
C LEU A 14 -8.50 9.41 21.91
N ARG A 15 -7.23 9.84 21.83
CA ARG A 15 -6.56 10.18 20.57
C ARG A 15 -6.30 8.95 19.70
N PHE A 16 -5.92 7.82 20.29
CA PHE A 16 -5.75 6.55 19.58
C PHE A 16 -7.07 6.09 18.96
N VAL A 17 -8.15 6.10 19.75
CA VAL A 17 -9.49 5.73 19.27
C VAL A 17 -9.94 6.71 18.19
N TYR A 18 -9.81 8.03 18.40
CA TYR A 18 -10.14 9.04 17.39
C TYR A 18 -9.36 8.84 16.09
N ASN A 19 -8.04 8.62 16.15
CA ASN A 19 -7.21 8.38 14.97
C ASN A 19 -7.58 7.07 14.28
N LEU A 20 -7.82 5.98 15.01
CA LEU A 20 -8.26 4.71 14.44
C LEU A 20 -9.61 4.84 13.73
N PHE A 21 -10.58 5.50 14.36
CA PHE A 21 -11.89 5.76 13.75
C PHE A 21 -11.75 6.65 12.52
N THR A 22 -10.88 7.66 12.57
CA THR A 22 -10.67 8.57 11.45
C THR A 22 -9.97 7.85 10.29
N ASP A 23 -8.95 7.04 10.57
CA ASP A 23 -8.24 6.24 9.57
C ASP A 23 -9.13 5.14 8.95
N LEU A 24 -10.07 4.57 9.72
CA LEU A 24 -10.98 3.52 9.26
C LEU A 24 -12.15 4.08 8.43
N PHE A 25 -12.70 5.23 8.80
CA PHE A 25 -13.92 5.79 8.18
C PHE A 25 -13.67 6.94 7.20
N PHE A 26 -12.70 7.81 7.48
CA PHE A 26 -12.33 8.94 6.60
C PHE A 26 -11.22 8.58 5.63
N GLY A 27 -10.74 7.34 5.70
CA GLY A 27 -9.93 6.71 4.69
C GLY A 27 -8.47 6.56 5.11
N PRO A 28 -7.77 5.59 4.51
CA PRO A 28 -6.37 5.33 4.79
C PRO A 28 -5.61 6.64 4.62
N ASN A 29 -4.87 7.03 5.67
CA ASN A 29 -3.94 8.15 5.66
C ASN A 29 -3.33 8.28 4.26
N PHE A 30 -3.70 9.34 3.54
CA PHE A 30 -3.40 9.53 2.13
C PHE A 30 -1.89 9.78 1.96
N ARG A 31 -1.08 8.74 2.12
CA ARG A 31 0.31 8.69 1.68
C ARG A 31 0.29 8.60 0.16
N TRP A 32 -0.15 9.69 -0.46
CA TRP A 32 -0.34 9.83 -1.90
C TRP A 32 0.86 9.31 -2.69
N LYS A 33 2.07 9.54 -2.21
CA LYS A 33 3.31 9.09 -2.88
C LYS A 33 3.48 7.56 -2.89
N ASP A 34 3.14 6.89 -1.79
CA ASP A 34 3.26 5.43 -1.69
C ASP A 34 2.14 4.76 -2.49
N ASN A 35 0.91 5.29 -2.41
CA ASN A 35 -0.24 4.79 -3.16
C ASN A 35 -0.09 5.04 -4.67
N LEU A 36 0.54 6.17 -5.07
CA LEU A 36 0.84 6.46 -6.47
C LEU A 36 1.86 5.47 -7.03
N LEU A 37 2.95 5.20 -6.30
CA LEU A 37 3.94 4.21 -6.71
C LEU A 37 3.32 2.81 -6.80
N GLN A 38 2.48 2.43 -5.83
CA GLN A 38 1.74 1.17 -5.85
C GLN A 38 0.84 1.09 -7.09
N GLY A 39 0.09 2.15 -7.39
CA GLY A 39 -0.77 2.23 -8.56
C GLY A 39 0.00 2.10 -9.88
N ILE A 40 1.17 2.75 -10.00
CA ILE A 40 2.04 2.62 -11.18
C ILE A 40 2.54 1.19 -11.36
N ILE A 41 2.96 0.53 -10.27
CA ILE A 41 3.42 -0.87 -10.34
C ILE A 41 2.26 -1.79 -10.75
N VAL A 42 1.08 -1.63 -10.14
CA VAL A 42 -0.12 -2.41 -10.51
C VAL A 42 -0.48 -2.18 -11.98
N ALA A 43 -0.43 -0.95 -12.47
CA ALA A 43 -0.70 -0.63 -13.87
C ALA A 43 0.32 -1.29 -14.82
N ALA A 44 1.61 -1.30 -14.46
CA ALA A 44 2.64 -1.97 -15.24
C ALA A 44 2.41 -3.49 -15.29
N PHE A 45 2.09 -4.11 -14.16
CA PHE A 45 1.78 -5.55 -14.13
C PHE A 45 0.48 -5.90 -14.85
N LEU A 46 -0.54 -5.04 -14.79
CA LEU A 46 -1.76 -5.17 -15.59
C LEU A 46 -1.42 -5.18 -17.08
N ALA A 47 -0.64 -4.21 -17.55
CA ALA A 47 -0.25 -4.11 -18.95
C ALA A 47 0.58 -5.32 -19.39
N MET A 48 1.57 -5.73 -18.60
CA MET A 48 2.37 -6.92 -18.88
C MET A 48 1.51 -8.19 -18.91
N GLY A 49 0.62 -8.36 -17.93
CA GLY A 49 -0.29 -9.50 -17.87
C GLY A 49 -1.26 -9.55 -19.06
N ALA A 50 -1.81 -8.41 -19.46
CA ALA A 50 -2.67 -8.31 -20.64
C ALA A 50 -1.93 -8.67 -21.93
N VAL A 51 -0.70 -8.17 -22.12
CA VAL A 51 0.14 -8.51 -23.27
C VAL A 51 0.50 -10.00 -23.27
N TYR A 52 0.88 -10.55 -22.11
CA TYR A 52 1.22 -11.96 -22.00
C TYR A 52 0.02 -12.87 -22.28
N GLY A 53 -1.16 -12.49 -21.77
CA GLY A 53 -2.41 -13.18 -22.04
C GLY A 53 -2.83 -13.13 -23.51
N LEU A 54 -2.63 -12.00 -24.18
CA LEU A 54 -2.87 -11.84 -25.62
C LEU A 54 -1.97 -12.76 -26.47
N LEU A 55 -0.72 -12.97 -26.05
CA LEU A 55 0.25 -13.77 -26.81
C LEU A 55 0.06 -15.27 -26.66
N ILE A 56 -0.61 -15.73 -25.61
CA ILE A 56 -0.71 -17.16 -25.26
C ILE A 56 -2.11 -17.73 -25.51
N ALA A 57 -3.16 -16.93 -25.33
CA ALA A 57 -4.52 -17.42 -25.49
C ALA A 57 -4.92 -17.53 -26.96
N GLU A 58 -5.69 -18.57 -27.28
CA GLU A 58 -6.31 -18.73 -28.61
C GLU A 58 -7.39 -17.66 -28.85
N ASP A 59 -8.16 -17.32 -27.80
CA ASP A 59 -9.09 -16.20 -27.82
C ASP A 59 -8.42 -14.96 -27.19
N PRO A 60 -8.22 -13.88 -27.97
CA PRO A 60 -7.55 -12.67 -27.50
C PRO A 60 -8.32 -11.94 -26.39
N TYR A 61 -9.66 -11.99 -26.40
CA TYR A 61 -10.48 -11.34 -25.37
C TYR A 61 -10.36 -12.08 -24.05
N GLN A 62 -10.43 -13.40 -24.08
CA GLN A 62 -10.23 -14.22 -22.89
C GLN A 62 -8.80 -14.10 -22.36
N GLY A 63 -7.80 -14.07 -23.26
CA GLY A 63 -6.40 -13.89 -22.93
C GLY A 63 -6.12 -12.58 -22.21
N ILE A 64 -6.57 -11.45 -22.77
CA ILE A 64 -6.42 -10.13 -22.15
C ILE A 64 -7.08 -10.11 -20.77
N LEU A 65 -8.29 -10.66 -20.63
CA LEU A 65 -9.05 -10.60 -19.40
C LEU A 65 -8.40 -11.44 -18.29
N VAL A 66 -8.02 -12.68 -18.58
CA VAL A 66 -7.33 -13.55 -17.61
C VAL A 66 -5.93 -13.01 -17.28
N GLY A 67 -5.18 -12.61 -18.31
CA GLY A 67 -3.83 -12.08 -18.16
C GLY A 67 -3.78 -10.78 -17.35
N SER A 68 -4.68 -9.83 -17.61
CA SER A 68 -4.79 -8.59 -16.84
C SER A 68 -5.20 -8.84 -15.39
N LEU A 69 -6.09 -9.82 -15.14
CA LEU A 69 -6.52 -10.17 -13.79
C LEU A 69 -5.38 -10.78 -12.97
N ILE A 70 -4.60 -11.69 -13.56
CA ILE A 70 -3.36 -12.22 -12.97
C ILE A 70 -2.37 -11.08 -12.72
N GLY A 71 -2.17 -10.20 -13.70
CA GLY A 71 -1.30 -9.03 -13.59
C GLY A 71 -1.67 -8.12 -12.42
N ILE A 72 -2.96 -7.79 -12.24
CA ILE A 72 -3.44 -6.98 -11.11
C ILE A 72 -3.15 -7.66 -9.77
N VAL A 73 -3.44 -8.97 -9.66
CA VAL A 73 -3.22 -9.72 -8.40
C VAL A 73 -1.74 -9.79 -8.07
N SER A 74 -0.89 -10.17 -9.03
CA SER A 74 0.56 -10.23 -8.85
C SER A 74 1.18 -8.86 -8.58
N GLY A 75 0.74 -7.82 -9.30
CA GLY A 75 1.20 -6.44 -9.13
C GLY A 75 0.78 -5.85 -7.79
N GLY A 76 -0.46 -6.10 -7.35
CA GLY A 76 -0.97 -5.63 -6.06
C GLY A 76 -0.26 -6.27 -4.87
N LEU A 77 -0.14 -7.59 -4.89
CA LEU A 77 0.54 -8.34 -3.83
C LEU A 77 2.06 -8.07 -3.83
N GLY A 78 2.69 -8.11 -5.00
CA GLY A 78 4.13 -7.89 -5.15
C GLY A 78 4.56 -6.48 -4.77
N SER A 79 3.80 -5.45 -5.17
CA SER A 79 4.08 -4.06 -4.79
C SER A 79 3.89 -3.83 -3.29
N GLY A 80 2.81 -4.34 -2.70
CA GLY A 80 2.55 -4.24 -1.26
C GLY A 80 3.64 -4.91 -0.43
N PHE A 81 4.03 -6.13 -0.81
CA PHE A 81 5.10 -6.87 -0.13
C PHE A 81 6.47 -6.17 -0.25
N SER A 82 6.82 -5.68 -1.43
CA SER A 82 8.08 -4.97 -1.66
C SER A 82 8.18 -3.68 -0.83
N LEU A 83 7.08 -2.94 -0.71
CA LEU A 83 7.00 -1.73 0.11
C LEU A 83 7.11 -2.06 1.61
N MET A 84 6.50 -3.16 2.07
CA MET A 84 6.65 -3.62 3.45
C MET A 84 8.10 -3.96 3.79
N ILE A 85 8.80 -4.70 2.92
CA ILE A 85 10.23 -5.01 3.10
C ILE A 85 11.05 -3.73 3.11
N PHE A 86 10.86 -2.85 2.12
CA PHE A 86 11.63 -1.62 2.02
C PHE A 86 11.44 -0.71 3.24
N ARG A 87 10.20 -0.62 3.75
CA ARG A 87 9.88 0.15 4.94
C ARG A 87 10.44 -0.49 6.21
N GLY A 88 10.39 -1.81 6.32
CA GLY A 88 11.01 -2.56 7.43
C GLY A 88 12.53 -2.39 7.46
N LEU A 89 13.19 -2.49 6.31
CA LEU A 89 14.64 -2.27 6.18
C LEU A 89 15.02 -0.83 6.51
N ARG A 90 14.27 0.18 6.01
CA ARG A 90 14.54 1.58 6.34
C ARG A 90 14.34 1.88 7.83
N HIS A 91 13.36 1.24 8.47
CA HIS A 91 13.15 1.37 9.91
C HIS A 91 14.30 0.74 10.72
N LEU A 92 14.81 -0.43 10.31
CA LEU A 92 15.97 -1.08 10.93
C LEU A 92 17.27 -0.28 10.76
N LEU A 93 17.40 0.47 9.67
CA LEU A 93 18.57 1.32 9.38
C LEU A 93 18.56 2.66 10.14
N GLY A 94 17.56 2.93 10.99
CA GLY A 94 17.52 4.13 11.85
C GLY A 94 17.34 5.46 11.11
N ARG A 95 17.10 5.44 9.79
CA ARG A 95 16.75 6.64 9.01
C ARG A 95 15.25 6.91 9.18
N HIS A 96 14.93 7.65 10.24
CA HIS A 96 13.62 8.27 10.41
C HIS A 96 13.54 9.51 9.51
N ASP A 97 12.82 9.38 8.39
CA ASP A 97 12.21 10.52 7.69
C ASP A 97 10.74 10.60 8.08
#